data_AF-A0A974HEF7-F1
#
_entry.id   AF-A0A974HEF7-F1
#
_cell.length_a   1.000
_cell.length_b   1.000
_cell.length_c   1.000
_cell.angle_alpha   90.00
_cell.angle_beta   90.00
_cell.angle_gamma   90.00
#
_symmetry.space_group_name_H-M   'P 1'
#
loop_
_entity.id
_entity.type
_entity.pdbx_description
1 polymer ?
#
loop_
_entity_poly.entity_id
_entity_poly.type
_entity_poly.pdbx_seq_one_letter_code
_entity_poly.pdbx_strand_id
1 'polypeptide(L)' 'MAAGLLTKPQMRGLLGKRLRFHIIGAFVVSLGVAAMYKFGVADPRKKAYADYYKNFDAMKEYEAMREAGVFQSVRPKGE' A
#
# COMPACT_ATOMS: atom_id res chain seq x y z
N MET A 1 34.21 50.10 -5.56
CA MET A 1 32.86 49.54 -5.76
C MET A 1 32.15 49.55 -4.40
N ALA A 2 31.23 50.47 -4.17
CA ALA A 2 30.42 50.45 -2.94
C ALA A 2 29.56 49.18 -2.98
N ALA A 3 29.64 48.35 -1.95
CA ALA A 3 28.74 47.21 -1.79
C ALA A 3 27.29 47.72 -1.86
N GLY A 4 26.51 47.25 -2.83
CA GLY A 4 25.13 47.69 -3.01
C GLY A 4 24.32 47.43 -1.73
N LEU A 5 23.63 48.46 -1.23
CA LEU A 5 22.80 48.36 -0.03
C LEU A 5 21.70 47.31 -0.23
N LEU A 6 21.60 46.35 0.70
CA LEU A 6 20.59 45.29 0.67
C LEU A 6 19.18 45.87 0.84
N THR A 7 18.24 45.38 0.04
CA THR A 7 16.82 45.73 0.18
C THR A 7 16.22 45.04 1.41
N LYS A 8 15.21 45.68 2.02
CA LYS A 8 14.57 45.15 3.24
C LYS A 8 13.83 43.85 2.93
N PRO A 9 14.16 42.72 3.58
CA PRO A 9 13.44 41.47 3.39
C PRO A 9 12.06 41.49 4.07
N GLN A 10 11.25 40.47 3.82
CA GLN A 10 9.98 40.31 4.50
C GLN A 10 10.20 40.03 6.00
N MET A 11 9.67 40.90 6.87
CA MET A 11 9.88 40.82 8.33
C MET A 11 8.64 40.33 9.12
N ARG A 12 7.50 40.11 8.45
CA ARG A 12 6.22 39.77 9.09
C ARG A 12 5.53 38.61 8.38
N GLY A 13 4.73 37.85 9.13
CA GLY A 13 3.93 36.74 8.58
C GLY A 13 4.75 35.54 8.09
N LEU A 14 6.02 35.43 8.51
CA LEU A 14 6.94 34.38 8.07
C LEU A 14 6.41 32.98 8.41
N LEU A 15 5.89 32.80 9.63
CA LEU A 15 5.30 31.53 10.06
C LEU A 15 4.07 31.16 9.21
N GLY A 16 3.16 32.10 8.98
CA GLY A 16 1.96 31.86 8.16
C GLY A 16 2.29 31.49 6.72
N LYS A 17 3.30 32.15 6.13
CA LYS A 17 3.81 31.80 4.79
C LYS A 17 4.40 30.39 4.75
N ARG A 18 5.20 30.04 5.76
CA ARG A 18 5.79 28.69 5.88
C ARG A 18 4.71 27.63 6.04
N LEU A 19 3.71 27.87 6.90
CA LEU A 19 2.62 26.92 7.15
C LEU A 19 1.80 26.67 5.88
N ARG A 20 1.41 27.72 5.15
CA ARG A 20 0.65 27.58 3.90
C ARG A 20 1.40 26.80 2.82
N PHE A 21 2.71 26.95 2.76
CA PHE A 21 3.54 26.17 1.84
C PHE A 21 3.58 24.69 2.25
N HIS A 22 3.87 24.40 3.52
CA HIS A 22 4.03 23.02 3.99
C HIS A 22 2.71 22.26 4.08
N ILE A 23 1.58 22.91 4.37
CA ILE A 23 0.29 22.23 4.46
C ILE A 23 -0.10 21.64 3.10
N ILE A 24 0.12 22.38 2.00
CA ILE A 24 -0.13 21.88 0.64
C ILE A 24 0.79 20.69 0.34
N GLY A 25 2.09 20.83 0.64
CA GLY A 25 3.05 19.73 0.47
C GLY A 25 2.67 18.49 1.27
N ALA A 26 2.23 18.66 2.52
CA ALA A 26 1.80 17.56 3.37
C ALA A 26 0.59 16.81 2.80
N PHE A 27 -0.41 17.53 2.28
CA PHE A 27 -1.56 16.92 1.63
C PHE A 27 -1.18 16.15 0.36
N VAL A 28 -0.34 16.75 -0.50
CA VAL A 28 0.13 16.08 -1.72
C VAL A 28 0.88 14.79 -1.39
N VAL A 29 1.81 14.84 -0.43
CA VAL A 29 2.57 13.65 -0.01
C VAL A 29 1.64 12.60 0.61
N SER A 30 0.72 13.00 1.48
CA SER A 30 -0.22 12.09 2.14
C SER A 30 -1.11 11.36 1.12
N LEU A 31 -1.66 12.10 0.15
CA LEU A 31 -2.48 11.53 -0.93
C LEU A 31 -1.64 10.63 -1.84
N GLY A 32 -0.40 11.01 -2.13
CA GLY A 32 0.54 10.17 -2.89
C GLY A 32 0.79 8.83 -2.19
N VAL A 33 1.07 8.85 -0.88
CA VAL A 33 1.26 7.63 -0.09
C VAL A 33 0.00 6.78 -0.04
N ALA A 34 -1.17 7.38 0.14
CA ALA A 34 -2.44 6.66 0.13
C ALA A 34 -2.69 5.95 -1.22
N ALA A 35 -2.42 6.62 -2.34
CA ALA A 35 -2.52 6.04 -3.67
C ALA A 35 -1.51 4.90 -3.88
N MET A 36 -0.24 5.11 -3.50
CA MET A 36 0.79 4.07 -3.57
C MET A 36 0.40 2.82 -2.79
N TYR A 37 -0.12 2.98 -1.58
CA TYR A 37 -0.57 1.83 -0.78
C TYR A 37 -1.78 1.12 -1.40
N LYS A 38 -2.75 1.89 -1.91
CA LYS A 38 -3.94 1.32 -2.55
C LYS A 38 -3.56 0.44 -3.75
N PHE A 39 -2.79 0.98 -4.68
CA PHE A 39 -2.46 0.26 -5.91
C PHE A 39 -1.29 -0.72 -5.75
N GLY A 40 -0.36 -0.46 -4.84
CA GLY A 40 0.79 -1.34 -4.60
C GLY A 40 0.50 -2.50 -3.65
N VAL A 41 -0.49 -2.37 -2.76
CA VAL A 41 -0.75 -3.37 -1.72
C VAL A 41 -2.21 -3.81 -1.71
N ALA A 42 -3.15 -2.89 -1.56
CA ALA A 42 -4.55 -3.24 -1.30
C ALA A 42 -5.22 -3.93 -2.50
N ASP A 43 -5.10 -3.34 -3.68
CA ASP A 43 -5.74 -3.84 -4.90
C ASP A 43 -5.08 -5.13 -5.42
N PRO A 44 -3.73 -5.27 -5.43
CA PRO A 44 -3.08 -6.54 -5.76
C PRO A 44 -3.47 -7.67 -4.82
N ARG A 45 -3.62 -7.40 -3.51
CA ARG A 45 -4.09 -8.42 -2.55
C ARG A 45 -5.51 -8.86 -2.89
N LYS A 46 -6.44 -7.92 -3.10
CA LYS A 46 -7.82 -8.26 -3.50
C LYS A 46 -7.85 -9.08 -4.78
N LYS A 47 -7.04 -8.68 -5.77
CA LYS A 47 -6.91 -9.40 -7.04
C LYS A 47 -6.36 -10.81 -6.83
N ALA A 48 -5.32 -11.00 -6.04
CA ALA A 48 -4.74 -12.32 -5.78
C ALA A 48 -5.76 -13.28 -5.16
N TYR A 49 -6.57 -12.82 -4.20
CA TYR A 49 -7.66 -13.63 -3.64
C TYR A 49 -8.72 -13.95 -4.69
N ALA A 50 -9.15 -12.96 -5.49
CA ALA A 50 -10.13 -13.17 -6.54
C ALA A 50 -9.63 -14.17 -7.61
N ASP A 51 -8.37 -14.03 -8.04
CA ASP A 51 -7.73 -14.89 -9.03
C ASP A 51 -7.58 -16.33 -8.50
N TYR A 52 -7.25 -16.51 -7.22
CA TYR A 52 -7.21 -17.83 -6.58
C TYR A 52 -8.57 -18.51 -6.64
N TYR A 53 -9.63 -17.84 -6.17
CA TYR A 53 -10.97 -18.43 -6.10
C TYR A 53 -11.66 -18.57 -7.46
N LYS A 54 -11.20 -17.86 -8.49
CA LYS A 54 -11.81 -17.90 -9.82
C LYS A 54 -11.90 -19.31 -10.41
N ASN A 55 -10.87 -20.13 -10.18
CA ASN A 55 -10.78 -21.51 -10.69
C ASN A 55 -10.54 -22.53 -9.57
N PHE A 56 -10.82 -22.15 -8.32
CA PHE A 56 -10.55 -23.02 -7.18
C PHE A 56 -11.54 -24.18 -7.12
N ASP A 57 -11.03 -25.41 -7.13
CA ASP A 57 -11.81 -26.62 -6.90
C ASP A 57 -11.45 -27.19 -5.53
N ALA A 58 -12.39 -27.03 -4.58
CA ALA A 58 -12.22 -27.47 -3.21
C ALA A 58 -12.03 -28.98 -3.09
N MET A 59 -12.68 -29.78 -3.94
CA MET A 59 -12.57 -31.24 -3.88
C MET A 59 -11.22 -31.68 -4.42
N LYS A 60 -10.73 -31.07 -5.50
CA LYS A 60 -9.40 -31.38 -6.03
C LYS A 60 -8.29 -31.09 -5.00
N GLU A 61 -8.36 -29.93 -4.35
CA GLU A 61 -7.38 -29.54 -3.33
C GLU A 61 -7.51 -30.41 -2.06
N TYR A 62 -8.73 -30.74 -1.64
CA TYR A 62 -8.96 -31.70 -0.56
C TYR A 62 -8.37 -33.07 -0.88
N GLU A 63 -8.60 -33.61 -2.08
CA GLU A 63 -8.06 -34.90 -2.48
C GLU A 63 -6.53 -34.88 -2.49
N ALA A 64 -5.90 -33.81 -2.98
CA ALA A 64 -4.46 -33.63 -2.92
C ALA A 64 -3.93 -33.62 -1.47
N MET A 65 -4.62 -32.92 -0.56
CA MET A 65 -4.30 -32.92 0.86
C MET A 65 -4.51 -34.29 1.52
N ARG A 66 -5.60 -35.00 1.18
CA ARG A 66 -5.86 -36.34 1.72
C ARG A 66 -4.78 -37.33 1.30
N GLU A 67 -4.38 -37.32 0.03
CA GLU A 67 -3.30 -38.19 -0.46
C GLU A 67 -1.94 -37.81 0.13
N ALA A 68 -1.73 -36.55 0.50
CA ALA A 68 -0.56 -36.12 1.27
C ALA A 68 -0.59 -36.56 2.75
N GLY A 69 -1.69 -37.18 3.21
CA GLY A 69 -1.82 -37.72 4.57
C GLY A 69 -1.93 -36.65 5.66
N VAL A 70 -2.29 -35.41 5.32
CA VAL A 70 -2.36 -34.32 6.32
C VAL A 70 -3.58 -34.42 7.25
N PHE A 71 -4.61 -35.18 6.86
CA PHE A 71 -5.82 -35.33 7.65
C PHE A 71 -5.71 -36.50 8.64
N GLN A 72 -6.12 -36.24 9.88
CA GLN A 72 -6.26 -37.29 10.89
C GLN A 72 -7.58 -38.07 10.76
N SER A 73 -8.62 -37.42 10.19
CA SER A 73 -9.95 -37.99 10.06
C SER A 73 -10.13 -38.87 8.82
N VAL A 74 -9.28 -38.72 7.80
CA VAL A 74 -9.39 -39.45 6.52
C VAL A 74 -8.00 -39.83 6.02
N ARG A 75 -7.81 -41.12 5.69
CA ARG A 75 -6.54 -41.66 5.19
C ARG A 75 -6.39 -41.51 3.66
N PRO A 76 -5.17 -41.55 3.13
CA PRO A 76 -4.92 -41.67 1.68
C PRO A 76 -5.66 -42.88 1.09
N LYS A 77 -6.10 -42.81 -0.17
CA LYS A 77 -6.89 -43.90 -0.80
C LYS A 77 -6.12 -45.21 -0.98
N GLY A 78 -4.79 -45.19 -0.88
CA GLY A 78 -3.91 -46.34 -1.10
C GLY A 78 -3.43 -47.07 0.15
N GLU A 79 -3.88 -46.66 1.35
CA GLU A 79 -3.65 -47.33 2.65
C GLU A 79 -4.93 -48.02 3.15
#